data_AF-A0A918T990-F1
#
_entry.id   AF-A0A918T990-F1
#
_cell.length_a   1.000
_cell.length_b   1.000
_cell.length_c   1.000
_cell.angle_alpha   90.00
_cell.angle_beta   90.00
_cell.angle_gamma   90.00
#
_symmetry.space_group_name_H-M   'P 1'
#
loop_
_entity.id
_entity.type
_entity.pdbx_description
1 polymer ?
#
loop_
_entity_poly.entity_id
_entity_poly.type
_entity_poly.pdbx_seq_one_letter_code
_entity_poly.pdbx_strand_id
1 'polypeptide(L)'
;MAWYEGPCRITVIGVDADWPQRAVVTVSGPRGARIEIPGVAGTVRHVDAAGWHLNVEHQYEGRWRPNIRAVRSRWETVDGVRTQTITSKDVDWPGGNQHERNLVLLLEQVGEEARRPREQAGEAGRGAPSRAVTQSEAETPLRRAASGPASVPTGSVSGGSVFGTPPGTSGKSSGSTSGTASGGASGGATSTSSSSPW
;
A
#
# COMPACT_ATOMS: atom_id res chain seq x y z
N MET A 1 -9.30 -3.87 -12.90
CA MET A 1 -7.88 -3.93 -12.52
C MET A 1 -7.11 -2.87 -13.28
N ALA A 2 -6.35 -2.02 -12.59
CA ALA A 2 -5.56 -0.95 -13.19
C ALA A 2 -4.07 -1.31 -13.19
N TRP A 3 -3.35 -0.97 -14.26
CA TRP A 3 -1.89 -1.15 -14.39
C TRP A 3 -1.14 0.13 -13.98
N TYR A 4 0.00 -0.04 -13.32
CA TYR A 4 0.90 1.01 -12.88
C TYR A 4 2.36 0.62 -13.11
N GLU A 5 3.20 1.65 -13.24
CA GLU A 5 4.62 1.50 -13.52
C GLU A 5 5.48 2.24 -12.48
N GLY A 6 6.59 1.59 -12.15
CA GLY A 6 7.60 2.10 -11.23
C GLY A 6 7.19 2.08 -9.75
N PRO A 7 8.14 2.46 -8.88
CA PRO A 7 7.93 2.50 -7.44
C PRO A 7 6.85 3.49 -7.04
N CYS A 8 6.03 3.11 -6.05
CA CYS A 8 4.91 3.91 -5.60
C CYS A 8 4.69 3.79 -4.09
N ARG A 9 4.32 4.89 -3.44
CA ARG A 9 3.77 4.90 -2.09
C ARG A 9 2.24 4.98 -2.19
N ILE A 10 1.56 4.02 -1.60
CA ILE A 10 0.09 3.96 -1.55
C ILE A 10 -0.34 4.27 -0.13
N THR A 11 -1.16 5.28 0.04
CA THR A 11 -1.71 5.71 1.33
C THR A 11 -3.22 5.61 1.30
N VAL A 12 -3.82 4.97 2.31
CA VAL A 12 -5.27 5.03 2.51
C VAL A 12 -5.60 6.35 3.19
N ILE A 13 -6.27 7.26 2.47
CA ILE A 13 -6.58 8.61 2.98
C ILE A 13 -8.03 8.77 3.44
N GLY A 14 -8.89 7.80 3.13
CA GLY A 14 -10.29 7.83 3.57
C GLY A 14 -10.94 6.46 3.44
N VAL A 15 -11.87 6.18 4.34
CA VAL A 15 -12.70 4.97 4.36
C VAL A 15 -14.08 5.39 4.81
N ASP A 16 -15.09 5.07 4.00
CA ASP A 16 -16.49 5.38 4.27
C ASP A 16 -17.36 4.23 3.74
N ALA A 17 -17.33 3.10 4.46
CA ALA A 17 -17.92 1.85 4.00
C ALA A 17 -18.47 1.04 5.16
N ASP A 18 -19.59 0.36 4.93
CA ASP A 18 -20.20 -0.55 5.91
C ASP A 18 -19.44 -1.88 6.04
N TRP A 19 -18.67 -2.25 5.01
CA TRP A 19 -17.88 -3.48 4.98
C TRP A 19 -16.37 -3.21 4.98
N PRO A 20 -15.55 -4.10 5.56
CA PRO A 20 -14.10 -4.01 5.46
C PRO A 20 -13.65 -3.89 4.00
N GLN A 21 -12.82 -2.89 3.74
CA GLN A 21 -12.21 -2.64 2.43
C GLN A 21 -10.73 -3.01 2.45
N ARG A 22 -10.16 -3.28 1.28
CA ARG A 22 -8.71 -3.36 1.11
C ARG A 22 -8.29 -3.01 -0.32
N ALA A 23 -7.06 -2.57 -0.46
CA ALA A 23 -6.37 -2.55 -1.75
C ALA A 23 -5.50 -3.79 -1.90
N VAL A 24 -5.46 -4.35 -3.10
CA VAL A 24 -4.65 -5.52 -3.45
C VAL A 24 -3.74 -5.14 -4.60
N VAL A 25 -2.44 -5.22 -4.36
CA VAL A 25 -1.40 -5.01 -5.36
C VAL A 25 -0.87 -6.36 -5.81
N THR A 26 -0.86 -6.60 -7.11
CA THR A 26 -0.22 -7.77 -7.72
C THR A 26 0.98 -7.28 -8.51
N VAL A 27 2.18 -7.55 -7.99
CA VAL A 27 3.44 -7.22 -8.67
C VAL A 27 3.65 -8.13 -9.86
N SER A 28 4.14 -7.58 -10.96
CA SER A 28 4.34 -8.32 -12.21
C SER A 28 5.67 -9.08 -12.22
N GLY A 29 5.71 -10.14 -13.03
CA GLY A 29 6.91 -10.94 -13.28
C GLY A 29 6.86 -12.33 -12.63
N PRO A 30 7.91 -13.16 -12.84
CA PRO A 30 7.92 -14.58 -12.48
C PRO A 30 7.80 -14.86 -10.98
N ARG A 31 8.13 -13.88 -10.14
CA ARG A 31 8.05 -13.95 -8.68
C ARG A 31 7.09 -12.89 -8.11
N GLY A 32 6.09 -12.52 -8.91
CA GLY A 32 5.11 -11.49 -8.54
C GLY A 32 4.50 -11.73 -7.16
N ALA A 33 4.70 -10.79 -6.25
CA ALA A 33 4.10 -10.82 -4.93
C ALA A 33 2.68 -10.23 -4.97
N ARG A 34 1.79 -10.79 -4.14
CA ARG A 34 0.49 -10.20 -3.83
C ARG A 34 0.58 -9.50 -2.49
N ILE A 35 0.34 -8.19 -2.49
CA ILE A 35 0.43 -7.33 -1.31
C ILE A 35 -0.99 -6.85 -0.98
N GLU A 36 -1.44 -7.11 0.23
CA GLU A 36 -2.71 -6.60 0.73
C GLU A 36 -2.46 -5.36 1.58
N ILE A 37 -3.26 -4.32 1.34
CA ILE A 37 -3.23 -3.05 2.06
C ILE A 37 -4.60 -2.90 2.74
N PRO A 38 -4.68 -3.05 4.07
CA PRO A 38 -5.93 -2.88 4.80
C PRO A 38 -6.54 -1.51 4.53
N GLY A 39 -7.87 -1.46 4.36
CA GLY A 39 -8.62 -0.21 4.25
C GLY A 39 -8.78 0.48 5.59
N VAL A 40 -7.66 0.89 6.20
CA VAL A 40 -7.61 1.68 7.44
C VAL A 40 -6.92 2.99 7.12
N ALA A 41 -7.60 4.12 7.37
CA ALA A 41 -7.06 5.45 7.10
C ALA A 41 -5.69 5.65 7.79
N GLY A 42 -4.75 6.24 7.05
CA GLY A 42 -3.35 6.38 7.46
C GLY A 42 -2.46 5.17 7.17
N THR A 43 -3.01 4.05 6.69
CA THR A 43 -2.19 2.90 6.27
C THR A 43 -1.36 3.28 5.05
N VAL A 44 -0.05 3.07 5.15
CA VAL A 44 0.92 3.34 4.07
C VAL A 44 1.59 2.04 3.64
N ARG A 45 1.71 1.84 2.32
CA ARG A 45 2.48 0.74 1.75
C ARG A 45 3.36 1.23 0.61
N HIS A 46 4.62 0.82 0.62
CA HIS A 46 5.54 1.04 -0.49
C HIS A 46 5.51 -0.18 -1.42
N VAL A 47 5.34 0.07 -2.71
CA VAL A 47 5.43 -0.91 -3.79
C VAL A 47 6.69 -0.59 -4.56
N ASP A 48 7.75 -1.35 -4.33
CA ASP A 48 9.01 -1.20 -5.05
C ASP A 48 9.08 -2.24 -6.19
N ALA A 49 8.42 -1.91 -7.30
CA ALA A 49 8.32 -2.78 -8.46
C ALA A 49 8.27 -1.97 -9.76
N ALA A 50 8.83 -2.52 -10.84
CA ALA A 50 8.79 -1.88 -12.16
C ALA A 50 7.38 -1.83 -12.77
N GLY A 51 6.54 -2.82 -12.47
CA GLY A 51 5.16 -2.91 -12.96
C GLY A 51 4.30 -3.70 -12.00
N TRP A 52 3.06 -3.25 -11.84
CA TRP A 52 2.11 -3.86 -10.90
C TRP A 52 0.68 -3.47 -11.24
N HIS A 53 -0.26 -4.28 -10.74
CA HIS A 53 -1.68 -4.02 -10.86
C HIS A 53 -2.30 -3.69 -9.50
N LEU A 54 -3.31 -2.82 -9.51
CA LEU A 54 -4.13 -2.50 -8.35
C LEU A 54 -5.57 -2.97 -8.54
N ASN A 55 -6.10 -3.61 -7.51
CA ASN A 55 -7.53 -3.83 -7.32
C ASN A 55 -7.96 -3.28 -5.96
N VAL A 56 -9.24 -2.91 -5.85
CA VAL A 56 -9.88 -2.58 -4.58
C VAL A 56 -10.96 -3.61 -4.34
N GLU A 57 -11.00 -4.16 -3.13
CA GLU A 57 -11.89 -5.24 -2.73
C GLU A 57 -12.63 -4.87 -1.43
N HIS A 58 -13.81 -5.45 -1.27
CA HIS A 58 -14.61 -5.39 -0.04
C HIS A 58 -14.91 -6.81 0.44
N GLN A 59 -15.12 -6.96 1.74
CA GLN A 59 -15.50 -8.24 2.33
C GLN A 59 -17.02 -8.35 2.47
N TYR A 60 -17.64 -9.22 1.68
CA TYR A 60 -19.07 -9.50 1.73
C TYR A 60 -19.29 -10.99 1.99
N GLU A 61 -20.10 -11.32 3.01
CA GLU A 61 -20.36 -12.70 3.45
C GLU A 61 -19.08 -13.50 3.73
N GLY A 62 -18.10 -12.85 4.39
CA GLY A 62 -16.81 -13.45 4.72
C GLY A 62 -15.85 -13.63 3.54
N ARG A 63 -16.25 -13.26 2.32
CA ARG A 63 -15.43 -13.38 1.10
C ARG A 63 -15.03 -12.02 0.57
N TRP A 64 -13.78 -11.91 0.14
CA TRP A 64 -13.30 -10.73 -0.56
C TRP A 64 -13.79 -10.75 -2.02
N ARG A 65 -14.35 -9.63 -2.45
CA ARG A 65 -14.87 -9.42 -3.80
C ARG A 65 -14.33 -8.11 -4.36
N PRO A 66 -14.09 -8.01 -5.68
CA PRO A 66 -13.71 -6.74 -6.28
C PRO A 66 -14.85 -5.73 -6.13
N ASN A 67 -14.50 -4.47 -5.87
CA ASN A 67 -15.45 -3.37 -5.90
C ASN A 67 -15.96 -3.16 -7.33
N ILE A 68 -17.25 -2.84 -7.48
CA ILE A 68 -17.84 -2.63 -8.81
C ILE A 68 -17.22 -1.44 -9.56
N ARG A 69 -16.60 -0.50 -8.84
CA ARG A 69 -16.00 0.70 -9.42
C ARG A 69 -14.76 1.14 -8.65
N ALA A 70 -13.76 1.59 -9.41
CA ALA A 70 -12.62 2.34 -8.92
C ALA A 70 -12.37 3.50 -9.89
N VAL A 71 -12.72 4.72 -9.47
CA VAL A 71 -12.54 5.95 -10.25
C VAL A 71 -11.16 6.51 -9.91
N ARG A 72 -10.35 6.72 -10.95
CA ARG A 72 -8.99 7.24 -10.86
C ARG A 72 -8.99 8.69 -11.31
N SER A 73 -8.42 9.60 -10.52
CA SER A 73 -8.16 10.95 -10.97
C SER A 73 -7.10 10.95 -12.07
N ARG A 74 -6.87 12.12 -12.68
CA ARG A 74 -5.65 12.31 -13.45
C ARG A 74 -4.45 12.32 -12.50
N TRP A 75 -3.28 11.97 -13.03
CA TRP A 75 -2.03 12.22 -12.34
C TRP A 75 -1.77 13.72 -12.31
N GLU A 76 -1.38 14.23 -11.15
CA GLU A 76 -1.09 15.64 -10.90
C GLU A 76 0.27 15.74 -10.20
N THR A 77 1.02 16.81 -10.43
CA THR A 77 2.29 17.05 -9.74
C THR A 77 2.09 18.15 -8.71
N VAL A 78 2.28 17.83 -7.43
CA VAL A 78 2.17 18.75 -6.30
C VAL A 78 3.48 18.73 -5.55
N ASP A 79 4.12 19.89 -5.40
CA ASP A 79 5.42 20.05 -4.73
C ASP A 79 6.51 19.09 -5.26
N GLY A 80 6.51 18.85 -6.58
CA GLY A 80 7.45 17.94 -7.24
C GLY A 80 7.14 16.45 -7.06
N VAL A 81 6.03 16.09 -6.40
CA VAL A 81 5.57 14.71 -6.24
C VAL A 81 4.40 14.47 -7.18
N ARG A 82 4.51 13.42 -8.00
CA ARG A 82 3.41 13.00 -8.88
C ARG A 82 2.42 12.15 -8.09
N THR A 83 1.17 12.60 -8.02
CA THR A 83 0.11 12.01 -7.20
C THR A 83 -1.13 11.66 -8.00
N GLN A 84 -1.87 10.64 -7.57
CA GLN A 84 -3.18 10.28 -8.11
C GLN A 84 -4.08 9.80 -6.98
N THR A 85 -5.32 10.26 -6.98
CA THR A 85 -6.34 9.78 -6.05
C THR A 85 -7.20 8.71 -6.72
N ILE A 86 -7.52 7.66 -5.98
CA ILE A 86 -8.45 6.61 -6.39
C ILE A 86 -9.57 6.54 -5.38
N THR A 87 -10.80 6.58 -5.85
CA THR A 87 -12.01 6.37 -5.04
C THR A 87 -12.70 5.11 -5.50
N SER A 88 -13.16 4.27 -4.57
CA SER A 88 -13.88 3.04 -4.89
C SER A 88 -15.33 3.08 -4.45
N LYS A 89 -16.13 2.26 -5.12
CA LYS A 89 -17.50 1.94 -4.72
C LYS A 89 -17.72 0.43 -4.80
N ASP A 90 -18.17 -0.19 -3.73
CA ASP A 90 -18.28 -1.65 -3.62
C ASP A 90 -19.53 -2.23 -4.26
N VAL A 91 -20.70 -1.60 -4.12
CA VAL A 91 -21.97 -2.05 -4.70
C VAL A 91 -22.92 -0.87 -5.00
N ASP A 92 -23.73 -0.99 -6.05
CA ASP A 92 -24.75 0.00 -6.41
C ASP A 92 -26.12 -0.46 -5.86
N TRP A 93 -26.51 0.05 -4.68
CA TRP A 93 -27.82 -0.22 -4.11
C TRP A 93 -28.91 0.64 -4.76
N PRO A 94 -30.13 0.10 -4.97
CA PRO A 94 -31.30 0.90 -5.33
C PRO A 94 -31.54 2.01 -4.28
N GLY A 95 -31.55 3.26 -4.71
CA GLY A 95 -31.70 4.42 -3.83
C GLY A 95 -30.45 4.82 -3.02
N GLY A 96 -29.33 4.10 -3.19
CA GLY A 96 -28.07 4.41 -2.52
C GLY A 96 -27.36 5.64 -3.08
N ASN A 97 -26.43 6.20 -2.31
CA ASN A 97 -25.63 7.34 -2.74
C ASN A 97 -24.70 6.95 -3.90
N GLN A 98 -24.87 7.58 -5.06
CA GLN A 98 -24.00 7.31 -6.22
C GLN A 98 -22.58 7.85 -6.05
N HIS A 99 -22.37 8.76 -5.11
CA HIS A 99 -21.10 9.43 -4.84
C HIS A 99 -20.39 8.93 -3.59
N GLU A 100 -20.86 7.83 -3.00
CA GLU A 100 -20.20 7.16 -1.88
C GLU A 100 -18.77 6.74 -2.25
N ARG A 101 -17.84 6.92 -1.32
CA ARG A 101 -16.40 6.69 -1.53
C ARG A 101 -15.89 5.70 -0.50
N ASN A 102 -16.15 4.41 -0.73
CA ASN A 102 -15.88 3.35 0.24
C ASN A 102 -14.41 3.25 0.65
N LEU A 103 -13.51 3.37 -0.32
CA LEU A 103 -12.08 3.48 -0.06
C LEU A 103 -11.49 4.61 -0.90
N VAL A 104 -10.68 5.45 -0.26
CA VAL A 104 -9.92 6.52 -0.93
C VAL A 104 -8.43 6.26 -0.75
N LEU A 105 -7.73 6.14 -1.87
CA LEU A 105 -6.28 5.92 -1.92
C LEU A 105 -5.61 7.14 -2.53
N LEU A 106 -4.45 7.50 -1.99
CA LEU A 106 -3.48 8.39 -2.59
C LEU A 106 -2.29 7.56 -3.06
N LEU A 107 -1.98 7.64 -4.34
CA LEU A 107 -0.78 7.07 -4.93
C LEU A 107 0.22 8.20 -5.14
N GLU A 108 1.46 7.98 -4.74
CA GLU A 108 2.57 8.91 -4.92
C GLU A 108 3.70 8.17 -5.63
N GLN A 109 4.05 8.61 -6.84
CA GLN A 109 5.11 7.97 -7.61
C GLN A 109 6.47 8.35 -7.02
N VAL A 110 7.26 7.35 -6.61
CA VAL A 110 8.57 7.56 -5.99
C VAL A 110 9.63 7.45 -7.09
N GLY A 111 10.00 8.58 -7.68
CA GLY A 111 10.98 8.67 -8.78
C GLY A 111 12.29 9.37 -8.38
N GLU A 112 13.33 9.19 -9.21
CA GLU A 112 14.65 9.83 -9.04
C GLU A 112 14.62 11.37 -9.09
N GLU A 113 13.55 11.98 -9.64
CA GLU A 113 13.36 13.44 -9.56
C GLU A 113 13.17 13.94 -8.11
N ALA A 114 12.71 13.07 -7.20
CA ALA A 114 12.70 13.37 -5.76
C ALA A 114 14.08 13.15 -5.09
N ARG A 115 15.03 12.50 -5.78
CA ARG A 115 16.33 12.08 -5.24
C ARG A 115 17.54 12.83 -5.78
N ARG A 116 17.41 13.74 -6.75
CA ARG A 116 18.55 14.49 -7.30
C ARG A 116 18.25 15.97 -7.62
N PRO A 117 19.23 16.87 -7.34
CA PRO A 117 19.18 17.64 -6.11
C PRO A 117 19.58 19.11 -6.30
N ARG A 118 19.50 19.89 -5.22
CA ARG A 118 19.98 21.27 -5.04
C ARG A 118 21.51 21.44 -5.25
N GLU A 119 22.19 20.55 -5.98
CA GLU A 119 23.63 20.58 -6.25
C GLU A 119 23.99 21.04 -7.68
N GLN A 120 23.01 21.29 -8.57
CA GLN A 120 23.28 21.86 -9.91
C GLN A 120 23.31 23.41 -9.97
N ALA A 121 23.42 24.10 -8.82
CA ALA A 121 23.62 25.55 -8.77
C ALA A 121 25.11 25.97 -8.66
N GLY A 122 26.07 25.03 -8.82
CA GLY A 122 27.48 25.26 -8.54
C GLY A 122 28.46 25.15 -9.72
N GLU A 123 28.00 24.90 -10.96
CA GLU A 123 28.93 24.65 -12.08
C GLU A 123 28.60 25.50 -13.32
N ALA A 124 28.71 26.81 -13.15
CA ALA A 124 28.83 27.77 -14.25
C ALA A 124 30.00 28.72 -13.96
N GLY A 125 31.22 28.23 -14.13
CA GLY A 125 32.47 28.95 -13.88
C GLY A 125 33.62 28.46 -14.77
N ARG A 126 33.46 28.68 -16.07
CA ARG A 126 34.41 28.55 -17.19
C ARG A 126 35.91 28.70 -16.81
N GLY A 127 36.76 27.74 -17.24
CA GLY A 127 38.23 27.85 -17.30
C GLY A 127 38.71 28.94 -18.29
N ALA A 128 39.99 29.35 -18.39
CA ALA A 128 41.32 28.75 -18.12
C ALA A 128 42.39 29.92 -18.08
N PRO A 129 43.73 29.76 -18.27
CA PRO A 129 44.73 28.70 -18.00
C PRO A 129 46.01 29.18 -17.23
N SER A 130 46.78 28.20 -16.71
CA SER A 130 48.25 28.10 -16.52
C SER A 130 49.14 29.31 -16.13
N ARG A 131 49.82 29.23 -14.96
CA ARG A 131 51.28 29.45 -14.84
C ARG A 131 51.84 28.81 -13.55
N ALA A 132 52.93 28.06 -13.71
CA ALA A 132 53.74 27.47 -12.64
C ALA A 132 54.42 28.53 -11.74
N VAL A 133 54.82 28.16 -10.51
CA VAL A 133 56.18 28.33 -9.93
C VAL A 133 56.22 28.08 -8.39
N THR A 134 57.12 27.15 -8.02
CA THR A 134 57.95 26.94 -6.79
C THR A 134 57.39 26.86 -5.36
N GLN A 135 57.69 25.70 -4.75
CA GLN A 135 58.40 25.47 -3.47
C GLN A 135 58.20 26.45 -2.30
N SER A 136 57.75 25.91 -1.16
CA SER A 136 58.38 26.20 0.14
C SER A 136 58.24 25.00 1.07
N GLU A 137 59.38 24.62 1.63
CA GLU A 137 59.58 23.62 2.66
C GLU A 137 59.14 24.13 4.04
N ALA A 138 58.92 23.13 4.91
CA ALA A 138 59.08 23.11 6.36
C ALA A 138 58.17 24.04 7.22
N GLU A 139 57.37 23.43 8.10
CA GLU A 139 57.84 23.17 9.47
C GLU A 139 56.87 22.27 10.24
N THR A 140 57.45 21.28 10.90
CA THR A 140 56.84 20.45 11.95
C THR A 140 56.93 21.22 13.27
N PRO A 141 55.95 21.12 14.18
CA PRO A 141 56.31 20.50 15.46
C PRO A 141 55.24 19.58 16.08
N LEU A 142 55.75 18.40 16.47
CA LEU A 142 55.51 17.60 17.68
C LEU A 142 54.35 17.90 18.66
N ARG A 143 53.63 16.80 18.97
CA ARG A 143 53.17 16.30 20.28
C ARG A 143 52.07 17.05 21.06
N ARG A 144 50.94 16.35 21.29
CA ARG A 144 50.57 15.86 22.64
C ARG A 144 49.56 14.69 22.57
N ALA A 145 49.80 13.67 23.39
CA ALA A 145 48.97 12.49 23.60
C ALA A 145 48.08 12.61 24.85
N ALA A 146 46.91 11.96 24.84
CA ALA A 146 46.23 11.25 25.95
C ALA A 146 44.84 10.81 25.44
N SER A 147 44.57 9.52 25.21
CA SER A 147 44.18 8.51 26.22
C SER A 147 42.86 8.84 26.93
N GLY A 148 41.77 8.17 26.51
CA GLY A 148 40.49 8.14 27.20
C GLY A 148 39.67 6.90 26.77
N PRO A 149 39.12 6.10 27.70
CA PRO A 149 38.76 4.70 27.47
C PRO A 149 37.31 4.46 26.99
N ALA A 150 37.11 3.21 26.59
CA ALA A 150 35.85 2.55 26.21
C ALA A 150 34.74 2.65 27.27
N SER A 151 33.49 2.60 26.79
CA SER A 151 32.36 2.11 27.57
C SER A 151 31.47 1.27 26.66
N VAL A 152 31.32 0.00 27.02
CA VAL A 152 30.39 -0.99 26.45
C VAL A 152 29.24 -1.20 27.47
N PRO A 153 28.20 -2.02 27.21
CA PRO A 153 26.80 -1.65 27.39
C PRO A 153 26.20 -2.20 28.70
N THR A 154 25.10 -1.64 29.19
CA THR A 154 24.24 -2.34 30.15
C THR A 154 22.83 -1.77 30.17
N GLY A 155 21.83 -2.65 30.06
CA GLY A 155 20.42 -2.24 30.16
C GLY A 155 19.41 -3.35 29.85
N SER A 156 19.64 -4.56 30.37
CA SER A 156 18.56 -5.52 30.59
C SER A 156 17.60 -4.96 31.64
N VAL A 157 16.30 -4.91 31.31
CA VAL A 157 15.25 -5.01 32.33
C VAL A 157 14.28 -6.13 31.96
N SER A 158 14.24 -7.07 32.89
CA SER A 158 13.30 -8.16 33.01
C SER A 158 11.91 -7.64 33.40
N GLY A 159 10.89 -8.29 32.86
CA GLY A 159 9.51 -8.23 33.31
C GLY A 159 8.66 -8.89 32.23
N GLY A 160 7.91 -9.95 32.44
CA GLY A 160 7.55 -10.69 33.63
C GLY A 160 6.62 -11.78 33.12
N SER A 161 6.93 -13.03 33.45
CA SER A 161 6.07 -14.18 33.20
C SER A 161 4.78 -14.02 34.01
N VAL A 162 3.62 -14.14 33.37
CA VAL A 162 2.45 -14.76 34.02
C VAL A 162 1.70 -15.63 33.02
N PHE A 163 1.62 -16.90 33.42
CA PHE A 163 0.70 -17.91 32.93
C PHE A 163 -0.73 -17.37 32.86
N GLY A 164 -1.42 -17.68 31.76
CA GLY A 164 -2.86 -17.49 31.58
C GLY A 164 -3.41 -18.55 30.66
N THR A 165 -3.58 -19.75 31.20
CA THR A 165 -4.27 -20.90 30.58
C THR A 165 -5.70 -20.51 30.20
N PRO A 166 -6.23 -20.96 29.05
CA PRO A 166 -7.60 -20.68 28.64
C PRO A 166 -8.62 -21.47 29.47
N PRO A 167 -9.75 -20.87 29.89
CA PRO A 167 -10.91 -21.67 30.24
C PRO A 167 -11.61 -22.12 28.96
N GLY A 168 -11.58 -23.42 28.72
CA GLY A 168 -12.50 -24.08 27.81
C GLY A 168 -13.93 -23.98 28.36
N THR A 169 -14.85 -23.58 27.51
CA THR A 169 -16.28 -23.86 27.70
C THR A 169 -16.74 -24.78 26.59
N SER A 170 -16.70 -26.07 26.92
CA SER A 170 -17.58 -27.09 26.41
C SER A 170 -19.04 -26.62 26.46
N GLY A 171 -19.63 -26.38 25.29
CA GLY A 171 -21.05 -26.19 25.10
C GLY A 171 -21.61 -27.27 24.18
N LYS A 172 -21.87 -28.46 24.75
CA LYS A 172 -22.80 -29.43 24.17
C LYS A 172 -24.21 -28.84 24.28
N SER A 173 -24.86 -28.57 23.15
CA SER A 173 -26.32 -28.52 23.09
C SER A 173 -26.80 -29.37 21.93
N SER A 174 -27.14 -30.60 22.30
CA SER A 174 -28.09 -31.47 21.60
C SER A 174 -29.51 -30.90 21.68
N GLY A 175 -30.22 -30.93 20.56
CA GLY A 175 -31.66 -30.68 20.42
C GLY A 175 -31.94 -30.44 18.94
N SER A 176 -32.19 -31.46 18.11
CA SER A 176 -33.42 -32.26 18.02
C SER A 176 -34.69 -31.43 18.17
N THR A 177 -35.22 -30.95 17.04
CA THR A 177 -36.65 -31.10 16.72
C THR A 177 -36.82 -31.09 15.20
N SER A 178 -37.34 -32.22 14.75
CA SER A 178 -38.04 -32.48 13.50
C SER A 178 -39.09 -31.42 13.16
N GLY A 179 -39.08 -30.96 11.90
CA GLY A 179 -40.15 -30.18 11.28
C GLY A 179 -40.30 -30.59 9.81
N THR A 180 -41.28 -31.45 9.57
CA THR A 180 -41.70 -32.02 8.30
C THR A 180 -42.53 -31.01 7.48
N ALA A 181 -42.55 -31.23 6.15
CA ALA A 181 -43.51 -30.71 5.15
C ALA A 181 -43.23 -29.27 4.66
N SER A 182 -43.36 -28.90 3.38
CA SER A 182 -43.85 -29.57 2.17
C SER A 182 -43.77 -28.58 1.00
N GLY A 183 -43.43 -29.06 -0.20
CA GLY A 183 -44.11 -28.64 -1.44
C GLY A 183 -43.63 -27.38 -2.17
N GLY A 184 -43.59 -27.46 -3.51
CA GLY A 184 -43.47 -26.31 -4.42
C GLY A 184 -42.27 -26.43 -5.36
N ALA A 185 -42.30 -27.35 -6.31
CA ALA A 185 -42.75 -27.10 -7.69
C ALA A 185 -41.72 -26.34 -8.57
N SER A 186 -41.01 -27.15 -9.34
CA SER A 186 -40.71 -26.99 -10.77
C SER A 186 -41.13 -25.68 -11.48
N GLY A 187 -40.15 -25.06 -12.14
CA GLY A 187 -40.33 -24.14 -13.26
C GLY A 187 -39.09 -23.25 -13.39
N GLY A 188 -38.40 -23.11 -14.51
CA GLY A 188 -38.50 -23.68 -15.84
C GLY A 188 -37.32 -23.07 -16.59
N ALA A 189 -36.45 -23.91 -17.15
CA ALA A 189 -35.40 -23.45 -18.02
C ALA A 189 -36.03 -22.94 -19.33
N THR A 190 -35.73 -21.71 -19.73
CA THR A 190 -35.88 -21.28 -21.13
C THR A 190 -34.60 -20.58 -21.57
N SER A 191 -33.76 -21.39 -22.20
CA SER A 191 -32.73 -20.93 -23.13
C SER A 191 -33.44 -20.45 -24.40
N THR A 192 -33.20 -19.20 -24.81
CA THR A 192 -33.35 -18.82 -26.22
C THR A 192 -32.14 -18.00 -26.66
N SER A 193 -31.43 -18.57 -27.61
CA SER A 193 -30.39 -17.98 -28.43
C SER A 193 -30.98 -17.52 -29.76
N SER A 194 -30.67 -16.32 -30.23
CA SER A 194 -30.44 -15.98 -31.66
C SER A 194 -30.07 -14.49 -31.73
N SER A 195 -28.86 -14.16 -32.15
CA SER A 195 -28.48 -13.86 -33.54
C SER A 195 -29.19 -12.62 -34.09
N SER A 196 -28.46 -11.52 -34.23
CA SER A 196 -28.74 -10.53 -35.26
C SER A 196 -27.44 -10.21 -35.98
N PRO A 197 -27.36 -10.44 -37.29
CA PRO A 197 -26.30 -9.89 -38.11
C PRO A 197 -26.59 -8.40 -38.33
N TRP A 198 -25.55 -7.60 -38.49
CA TRP A 198 -25.17 -6.80 -39.67
C TRP A 198 -23.91 -6.02 -39.32
#